data_AF-A0A968QUR8-F1
#
_entry.id   AF-A0A968QUR8-F1
#
_cell.length_a   1.000
_cell.length_b   1.000
_cell.length_c   1.000
_cell.angle_alpha   90.00
_cell.angle_beta   90.00
_cell.angle_gamma   90.00
#
_symmetry.space_group_name_H-M   'P 1'
#
loop_
_entity.id
_entity.type
_entity.pdbx_description
1 polymer ?
#
loop_
_entity_poly.entity_id
_entity_poly.type
_entity_poly.pdbx_seq_one_letter_code
_entity_poly.pdbx_strand_id
1 'polypeptide(L)'
;MESGRFILRYENLFRSKTHTYSDKMTQYLRGLFQSEKRNIEKMCEKAEDSNMRNLRHFISSSPRDAEAVMRRVASDTDKLFRENGEKTGLLTDESGWKKQGKKSVGVAVSIREVREKQITDR
;
A
#
# COMPACT_ATOMS: atom_id res chain seq x y z
N MET A 1 13.08 19.23 3.46
CA MET A 1 13.32 17.77 3.27
C MET A 1 13.22 17.05 4.62
N GLU A 2 12.01 16.81 5.14
CA GLU A 2 11.79 16.02 6.37
C GLU A 2 11.14 14.65 6.12
N SER A 3 10.77 14.35 4.88
CA SER A 3 9.98 13.16 4.51
C SER A 3 10.69 11.83 4.84
N GLY A 4 12.03 11.82 4.86
CA GLY A 4 12.81 10.63 5.20
C GLY A 4 12.68 10.22 6.68
N ARG A 5 12.59 11.19 7.60
CA ARG A 5 12.47 10.92 9.04
C ARG A 5 11.12 10.33 9.44
N PHE A 6 10.06 10.68 8.71
CA PHE A 6 8.72 10.13 8.96
C PHE A 6 8.65 8.62 8.70
N ILE A 7 9.22 8.17 7.58
CA ILE A 7 9.12 6.77 7.13
C ILE A 7 9.88 5.83 8.08
N LEU A 8 10.99 6.28 8.67
CA LEU A 8 11.75 5.50 9.65
C LEU A 8 10.92 5.09 10.88
N ARG A 9 9.86 5.83 11.22
CA ARG A 9 8.96 5.46 12.32
C ARG A 9 8.17 4.17 12.06
N TYR A 10 8.07 3.77 10.79
CA TYR A 10 7.40 2.54 10.36
C TYR A 10 8.37 1.40 10.08
N GLU A 11 9.69 1.61 10.25
CA GLU A 11 10.73 0.63 9.89
C GLU A 11 10.46 -0.78 10.46
N ASN A 12 10.03 -0.86 11.72
CA ASN A 12 9.78 -2.12 12.40
C ASN A 12 8.65 -2.94 11.74
N LEU A 13 7.76 -2.30 10.99
CA LEU A 13 6.68 -2.96 10.23
C LEU A 13 7.16 -3.49 8.88
N PHE A 14 8.36 -3.10 8.44
CA PHE A 14 8.97 -3.50 7.17
C PHE A 14 10.35 -4.12 7.42
N ARG A 15 10.50 -4.85 8.52
CA ARG A 15 11.73 -5.58 8.88
C ARG A 15 11.53 -7.08 8.67
N SER A 16 12.49 -7.72 8.01
CA SER A 16 12.62 -9.19 8.01
C SER A 16 13.63 -9.63 9.07
N LYS A 17 13.72 -10.94 9.34
CA LYS A 17 14.70 -11.49 10.31
C LYS A 17 16.15 -11.07 10.03
N THR A 18 16.50 -10.79 8.78
CA THR A 18 17.89 -10.55 8.35
C THR A 18 18.11 -9.20 7.66
N HIS A 19 17.06 -8.44 7.38
CA HIS A 19 17.18 -7.20 6.61
C HIS A 19 16.09 -6.18 6.94
N THR A 20 16.51 -4.93 7.07
CA THR A 20 15.64 -3.75 7.16
C THR A 20 15.36 -3.21 5.76
N TYR A 21 14.11 -2.88 5.45
CA TYR A 21 13.72 -2.37 4.12
C TYR A 21 13.52 -0.84 4.06
N SER A 22 13.98 -0.07 5.05
CA SER A 22 13.75 1.38 5.18
C SER A 22 14.13 2.20 3.94
N ASP A 23 15.29 1.94 3.33
CA ASP A 23 15.73 2.66 2.14
C ASP A 23 14.84 2.36 0.94
N LYS A 24 14.50 1.07 0.74
CA LYS A 24 13.63 0.62 -0.35
C LYS A 24 12.19 1.11 -0.17
N MET A 25 11.71 1.19 1.07
CA MET A 25 10.42 1.78 1.41
C MET A 25 10.39 3.27 1.06
N THR A 26 11.46 4.00 1.40
CA THR A 26 11.59 5.42 1.09
C THR A 26 11.59 5.66 -0.41
N GLN A 27 12.39 4.90 -1.17
CA GLN A 27 12.42 4.97 -2.64
C GLN A 27 11.04 4.63 -3.25
N TYR A 28 10.39 3.58 -2.76
CA TYR A 28 9.07 3.17 -3.23
C TYR A 28 8.01 4.25 -2.97
N LEU A 29 7.96 4.82 -1.77
CA LEU A 29 6.99 5.87 -1.43
C LEU A 29 7.26 7.15 -2.21
N ARG A 30 8.52 7.57 -2.36
CA ARG A 30 8.89 8.72 -3.20
C ARG A 30 8.40 8.52 -4.64
N GLY A 31 8.68 7.36 -5.23
CA GLY A 31 8.18 7.04 -6.56
C GLY A 31 6.66 7.06 -6.65
N LEU A 32 5.96 6.57 -5.62
CA LEU A 32 4.50 6.52 -5.60
C LEU A 32 3.86 7.91 -5.54
N PHE A 33 4.48 8.86 -4.83
CA PHE A 33 4.02 10.24 -4.73
C PHE A 33 4.43 11.11 -5.93
N GLN A 34 5.58 10.84 -6.53
CA GLN A 34 6.14 11.67 -7.62
C GLN A 34 5.74 11.20 -9.02
N SER A 35 5.34 9.93 -9.18
CA SER A 35 4.98 9.40 -10.49
C SER A 35 3.50 9.61 -10.78
N GLU A 36 3.20 10.17 -11.96
CA GLU A 36 1.84 10.32 -12.48
C GLU A 36 1.12 8.97 -12.60
N LYS A 37 1.86 7.90 -12.91
CA LYS A 37 1.36 6.54 -13.00
C LYS A 37 2.06 5.68 -11.95
N ARG A 38 1.28 5.01 -11.11
CA ARG A 38 1.75 4.12 -10.02
C ARG A 38 2.33 2.78 -10.51
N ASN A 39 3.02 2.79 -11.65
CA ASN A 39 3.76 1.66 -12.21
C ASN A 39 5.23 1.78 -11.79
N ILE A 40 5.83 0.69 -11.33
CA ILE A 40 7.23 0.62 -10.90
C ILE A 40 8.20 1.19 -11.95
N GLU A 41 7.98 0.94 -13.23
CA GLU A 41 8.84 1.48 -14.31
C GLU A 41 8.82 3.01 -14.31
N LYS A 42 7.63 3.60 -14.22
CA LYS A 42 7.44 5.05 -14.13
C LYS A 42 7.84 5.65 -12.79
N MET A 43 7.83 4.85 -11.74
CA MET A 43 8.35 5.25 -10.43
C MET A 43 9.88 5.30 -10.45
N CYS A 44 10.55 4.37 -11.14
CA CYS A 44 12.01 4.34 -11.27
C CYS A 44 12.57 5.50 -12.09
N GLU A 45 11.82 6.00 -13.08
CA GLU A 45 12.21 7.21 -13.82
C GLU A 45 12.25 8.47 -12.94
N LYS A 46 11.56 8.47 -11.79
CA LYS A 46 11.38 9.65 -10.93
C LYS A 46 12.10 9.55 -9.59
N ALA A 47 12.21 8.35 -9.03
CA ALA A 47 12.92 8.14 -7.77
C ALA A 47 14.42 7.94 -8.02
N GLU A 48 15.22 8.96 -7.67
CA GLU A 48 16.68 8.88 -7.62
C GLU A 48 17.14 7.63 -6.83
N ASP A 49 18.23 7.01 -7.30
CA ASP A 49 18.83 5.78 -6.74
C ASP A 49 17.93 4.53 -6.69
N SER A 50 16.75 4.57 -7.32
CA SER A 50 15.84 3.43 -7.32
C SER A 50 16.12 2.47 -8.48
N ASN A 51 16.25 1.18 -8.15
CA ASN A 51 16.43 0.11 -9.13
C ASN A 51 15.13 -0.68 -9.27
N MET A 52 14.64 -0.83 -10.52
CA MET A 52 13.40 -1.54 -10.82
C MET A 52 13.36 -2.96 -10.25
N ARG A 53 14.48 -3.70 -10.32
CA ARG A 53 14.59 -5.05 -9.77
C ARG A 53 14.42 -5.03 -8.25
N ASN A 54 15.01 -4.05 -7.58
CA ASN A 54 14.93 -3.89 -6.13
C ASN A 54 13.52 -3.51 -5.69
N LEU A 55 12.85 -2.59 -6.39
CA LEU A 55 11.46 -2.22 -6.09
C LEU A 55 10.49 -3.37 -6.35
N ARG A 56 10.64 -4.10 -7.47
CA ARG A 56 9.84 -5.31 -7.75
C ARG A 56 10.02 -6.36 -6.68
N HIS A 57 11.26 -6.63 -6.28
CA HIS A 57 11.55 -7.58 -5.20
C HIS A 57 10.94 -7.10 -3.89
N PHE A 58 11.13 -5.83 -3.52
CA PHE A 58 10.56 -5.25 -2.30
C PHE A 58 9.03 -5.38 -2.26
N ILE A 59 8.31 -5.07 -3.34
CA ILE A 59 6.84 -5.19 -3.36
C ILE A 59 6.40 -6.65 -3.25
N SER A 60 7.14 -7.58 -3.86
CA SER A 60 6.76 -8.99 -3.91
C SER A 60 7.13 -9.76 -2.65
N SER A 61 8.24 -9.40 -1.99
CA SER A 61 8.85 -10.19 -0.91
C SER A 61 8.83 -9.50 0.44
N SER A 62 8.40 -8.23 0.53
CA SER A 62 8.38 -7.52 1.80
C SER A 62 7.36 -8.19 2.72
N PRO A 63 7.75 -8.57 3.95
CA PRO A 63 6.82 -9.05 4.96
C PRO A 63 5.97 -7.86 5.39
N ARG A 64 4.85 -7.62 4.71
CA ARG A 64 3.94 -6.53 5.05
C ARG A 64 2.76 -7.10 5.79
N ASP A 65 2.70 -6.82 7.08
CA ASP A 65 1.44 -6.89 7.81
C ASP A 65 0.65 -5.61 7.46
N ALA A 66 -0.20 -5.73 6.44
CA ALA A 66 -1.01 -4.61 5.97
C ALA A 66 -1.92 -4.06 7.08
N GLU A 67 -2.44 -4.92 7.95
CA GLU A 67 -3.26 -4.48 9.08
C GLU A 67 -2.45 -3.71 10.10
N ALA A 68 -1.26 -4.19 10.47
CA ALA A 68 -0.40 -3.48 11.42
C ALA A 68 0.00 -2.09 10.89
N VAL A 69 0.29 -1.99 9.59
CA VAL A 69 0.56 -0.69 8.95
C VAL A 69 -0.66 0.22 9.01
N MET A 70 -1.85 -0.27 8.63
CA MET A 70 -3.08 0.53 8.68
C MET A 70 -3.41 0.99 10.10
N ARG A 71 -3.31 0.11 11.10
CA ARG A 71 -3.54 0.45 12.51
C ARG A 71 -2.56 1.51 13.00
N ARG A 72 -1.28 1.39 12.64
CA ARG A 72 -0.27 2.36 13.06
C ARG A 72 -0.52 3.74 12.44
N VAL A 73 -0.83 3.79 11.15
CA VAL A 73 -1.17 5.06 10.48
C VAL A 73 -2.42 5.68 11.11
N ALA A 74 -3.48 4.89 11.36
CA ALA A 74 -4.69 5.40 12.01
C ALA A 74 -4.41 5.97 13.41
N SER A 75 -3.58 5.29 14.21
CA SER A 75 -3.17 5.79 15.54
C SER A 75 -2.35 7.07 15.48
N ASP A 76 -1.41 7.17 14.53
CA ASP A 76 -0.60 8.37 14.36
C ASP A 76 -1.45 9.55 13.87
N THR A 77 -2.46 9.29 13.02
CA THR A 77 -3.44 10.28 12.55
C THR A 77 -4.37 10.76 13.67
N ASP A 78 -4.89 9.87 14.51
CA ASP A 78 -5.69 10.25 15.69
C ASP A 78 -4.89 11.13 16.66
N LYS A 79 -3.62 10.80 16.91
CA LYS A 79 -2.72 11.64 17.72
C LYS A 79 -2.57 13.05 17.13
N LEU A 80 -2.37 13.14 15.82
CA LEU A 80 -2.24 14.42 15.12
C LEU A 80 -3.51 15.28 15.25
N PHE A 81 -4.69 14.68 15.10
CA PHE A 81 -5.96 15.40 15.28
C PHE A 81 -6.16 15.90 16.71
N ARG A 82 -5.81 15.09 17.72
CA ARG A 82 -5.88 15.50 19.14
C ARG A 82 -4.93 16.65 19.46
N GLU A 83 -3.74 16.65 18.88
CA GLU A 83 -2.73 17.71 19.09
C GLU A 83 -3.13 19.04 18.45
N ASN A 84 -3.81 19.02 17.30
CA ASN A 84 -4.31 20.24 16.64
C ASN A 84 -5.48 20.89 17.39
N GLY A 85 -6.21 20.17 18.25
CA GLY A 85 -7.28 20.72 19.09
C GLY A 85 -8.56 21.14 18.36
N GLU A 86 -8.66 20.90 17.06
CA GLU A 86 -9.82 21.25 16.24
C GLU A 86 -10.88 20.13 16.20
N LYS A 87 -12.14 20.52 15.95
CA LYS A 87 -13.21 19.54 15.72
C LYS A 87 -12.92 18.77 14.43
N THR A 88 -12.74 17.46 14.56
CA THR A 88 -12.48 16.56 13.43
C THR A 88 -13.77 15.84 13.04
N GLY A 89 -14.10 15.84 11.74
CA GLY A 89 -15.20 15.05 11.18
C GLY A 89 -14.68 13.84 10.40
N LEU A 90 -15.39 12.71 10.46
CA LEU A 90 -15.11 11.53 9.65
C LEU A 90 -16.10 11.45 8.47
N LEU A 91 -15.58 11.62 7.25
CA LEU A 91 -16.35 11.37 6.04
C LEU A 91 -15.95 10.02 5.46
N THR A 92 -16.92 9.12 5.30
CA THR A 92 -16.71 7.81 4.67
C THR A 92 -17.50 7.78 3.38
N ASP A 93 -16.81 7.52 2.27
CA ASP A 93 -17.42 7.25 0.98
C ASP A 93 -16.92 5.88 0.50
N GLU A 94 -17.83 5.04 0.06
CA GLU A 94 -17.49 3.70 -0.40
C GLU A 94 -16.95 3.78 -1.84
N SER A 95 -15.65 3.52 -1.99
CA SER A 95 -15.01 3.47 -3.31
C SER A 95 -14.59 2.03 -3.65
N GLY A 96 -14.93 1.59 -4.87
CA GLY A 96 -14.57 0.29 -5.41
C GLY A 96 -13.66 0.44 -6.63
N TRP A 97 -12.54 -0.29 -6.66
CA TRP A 97 -11.74 -0.43 -7.88
C TRP A 97 -12.06 -1.73 -8.60
N LYS A 98 -12.54 -1.64 -9.85
CA LYS A 98 -12.73 -2.81 -10.71
C LYS A 98 -11.36 -3.42 -11.01
N LYS A 99 -11.02 -4.49 -10.31
CA LYS A 99 -9.84 -5.29 -10.60
C LYS A 99 -10.21 -6.32 -11.68
N GLN A 100 -9.40 -6.44 -12.71
CA GLN A 100 -9.52 -7.51 -13.70
C GLN A 100 -8.30 -8.42 -13.53
N GLY A 101 -8.52 -9.65 -13.06
CA GLY A 101 -7.45 -10.62 -12.87
C GLY A 101 -7.84 -11.79 -11.99
N LYS A 102 -7.47 -13.01 -12.41
CA LYS A 102 -7.87 -14.27 -11.76
C LYS A 102 -7.32 -14.45 -10.33
N LYS A 103 -6.31 -13.66 -9.94
CA LYS A 103 -5.67 -13.70 -8.61
C LYS A 103 -6.13 -12.58 -7.68
N SER A 104 -7.12 -11.78 -8.09
CA SER A 104 -7.65 -10.72 -7.26
C SER A 104 -8.76 -11.23 -6.35
N VAL A 105 -8.68 -10.92 -5.06
CA VAL A 105 -9.59 -11.43 -4.01
C VAL A 105 -11.06 -11.14 -4.31
N GLY A 106 -11.38 -9.94 -4.82
CA GLY A 106 -12.74 -9.56 -5.22
C GLY A 106 -13.22 -10.14 -6.56
N VAL A 107 -12.29 -10.61 -7.41
CA VAL A 107 -12.63 -11.25 -8.70
C VAL A 107 -12.89 -12.75 -8.51
N ALA A 108 -12.17 -13.40 -7.59
CA ALA A 108 -12.37 -14.80 -7.28
C ALA A 108 -13.76 -15.08 -6.68
N VAL A 109 -14.27 -14.17 -5.84
CA VAL A 109 -15.63 -14.25 -5.28
C VAL A 109 -16.68 -14.09 -6.39
N SER A 110 -16.55 -13.05 -7.22
CA SER A 110 -17.48 -12.81 -8.35
C SER A 110 -17.48 -13.95 -9.39
N ILE A 111 -16.33 -14.59 -9.66
CA ILE A 111 -16.24 -15.75 -10.58
C ILE A 111 -16.97 -16.99 -10.02
N ARG A 112 -17.00 -17.18 -8.69
CA ARG A 112 -17.74 -18.29 -8.07
C ARG A 112 -19.25 -18.08 -8.22
N GLU A 113 -19.74 -16.88 -7.95
CA GLU A 113 -21.16 -16.54 -8.08
C GLU A 113 -21.68 -16.66 -9.52
N VAL A 114 -20.87 -16.29 -10.52
CA VAL A 114 -21.25 -16.44 -11.94
C VAL A 114 -21.28 -17.91 -12.38
N ARG A 115 -20.44 -18.77 -11.81
CA ARG A 115 -20.42 -20.21 -12.12
C ARG A 115 -21.56 -20.98 -11.48
N GLU A 116 -21.98 -20.62 -10.27
CA GLU A 116 -23.14 -21.26 -9.61
C GLU A 116 -24.44 -20.94 -10.35
N LYS A 117 -24.62 -19.70 -10.83
CA LYS A 117 -25.81 -19.31 -11.61
C LYS A 117 -25.94 -20.00 -12.96
N GLN A 118 -24.85 -20.46 -13.59
CA GLN A 118 -24.91 -21.20 -14.86
C GLN A 118 -25.21 -22.70 -14.68
N ILE A 119 -25.12 -23.24 -13.46
CA ILE A 119 -25.38 -24.66 -13.18
C ILE A 119 -26.85 -24.89 -12.80
N THR A 120 -27.52 -23.89 -12.22
CA THR A 120 -28.93 -23.93 -11.83
C THR A 120 -29.93 -23.61 -12.95
N ASP A 121 -29.45 -23.28 -14.15
CA ASP A 121 -30.27 -22.89 -15.33
C ASP A 121 -30.22 -23.97 -16.44
N ARG A 122 -30.03 -25.25 -16.07
CA ARG A 122 -30.07 -26.41 -16.97
C ARG A 122 -31.14 -27.41 -16.54
#